data_AF-A0A7U9S0B9-F1
#
_entry.id   AF-A0A7U9S0B9-F1
#
_cell.length_a   1.000
_cell.length_b   1.000
_cell.length_c   1.000
_cell.angle_alpha   90.00
_cell.angle_beta   90.00
_cell.angle_gamma   90.00
#
_symmetry.space_group_name_H-M   'P 1'
#
loop_
_entity.id
_entity.type
_entity.pdbx_description
1 polymer ?
#
loop_
_entity_poly.entity_id
_entity_poly.type
_entity_poly.pdbx_seq_one_letter_code
_entity_poly.pdbx_strand_id
1 'polypeptide(L)'
;MSLVFQLFAGVPMDETGTFPLVPLGYWLFPTGIYLLVIGFLLGMDKQNRSFVIVRCRWIQKWWKHVFLRNLFHGAVAAVCLLTLFEMIDLFALHMMPGNQKEITVIFVLWTVHAMTLSALFLFLTNFKDEKLIPAGLLLFEGLTFLSGFRFRKAARFMFGVWGMYVQSNLYEDTYGFSVISVIIVQAAIIAVCYWLGSYLLKGREMEGV
;
A
#
# COMPACT_ATOMS: atom_id res chain seq x y z
N MET A 1 23.87 -3.50 0.46
CA MET A 1 22.63 -3.00 1.08
C MET A 1 21.78 -4.20 1.45
N SER A 2 21.08 -4.12 2.58
CA SER A 2 20.17 -5.18 3.03
C SER A 2 18.97 -5.32 2.08
N LEU A 3 18.36 -6.51 2.01
CA LEU A 3 17.16 -6.73 1.21
C LEU A 3 16.01 -5.85 1.69
N VAL A 4 15.86 -5.66 3.01
CA VAL A 4 14.83 -4.79 3.56
C VAL A 4 14.94 -3.38 2.98
N PHE A 5 16.17 -2.86 2.88
CA PHE A 5 16.38 -1.53 2.31
C PHE A 5 16.03 -1.50 0.81
N GLN A 6 16.51 -2.47 0.03
CA GLN A 6 16.26 -2.51 -1.42
C GLN A 6 14.79 -2.69 -1.79
N LEU A 7 14.05 -3.47 -0.99
CA LEU A 7 12.67 -3.84 -1.28
C LEU A 7 11.66 -2.85 -0.70
N PHE A 8 11.91 -2.30 0.49
CA PHE A 8 10.93 -1.51 1.24
C PHE A 8 11.29 -0.03 1.42
N ALA A 9 12.53 0.37 1.20
CA ALA A 9 12.92 1.78 1.39
C ALA A 9 12.49 2.69 0.22
N GLY A 10 11.98 2.12 -0.87
CA GLY A 10 11.62 2.82 -2.09
C GLY A 10 12.72 2.78 -3.14
N VAL A 11 12.51 3.51 -4.24
CA VAL A 11 13.42 3.50 -5.38
C VAL A 11 14.39 4.69 -5.30
N PRO A 12 15.71 4.47 -5.19
CA PRO A 12 16.69 5.56 -5.32
C PRO A 12 16.64 6.15 -6.73
N MET A 13 16.81 7.47 -6.79
CA MET A 13 16.98 8.19 -8.05
C MET A 13 18.47 8.39 -8.27
N ASP A 14 19.00 7.93 -9.39
CA ASP A 14 20.34 8.32 -9.77
C ASP A 14 20.36 9.77 -10.28
N GLU A 15 21.51 10.42 -10.10
CA GLU A 15 21.79 11.73 -10.68
C GLU A 15 22.03 11.65 -12.20
N THR A 16 22.33 10.45 -12.72
CA THR A 16 22.68 10.20 -14.12
C THR A 16 21.48 10.26 -15.07
N GLY A 17 20.25 10.38 -14.54
CA GLY A 17 19.02 10.49 -15.32
C GLY A 17 18.60 9.17 -15.98
N THR A 18 19.23 8.07 -15.59
CA THR A 18 18.92 6.73 -16.09
C THR A 18 17.69 6.19 -15.38
N PHE A 19 16.81 5.53 -16.13
CA PHE A 19 15.58 4.99 -15.55
C PHE A 19 15.94 3.80 -14.64
N PRO A 20 15.62 3.85 -13.32
CA PRO A 20 16.07 2.84 -12.36
C PRO A 20 15.17 1.60 -12.41
N LEU A 21 15.25 0.85 -13.52
CA LEU A 21 14.39 -0.31 -13.79
C LEU A 21 14.56 -1.42 -12.75
N VAL A 22 15.80 -1.74 -12.38
CA VAL A 22 16.11 -2.80 -11.40
C VAL A 22 15.60 -2.41 -10.00
N PRO A 23 15.93 -1.21 -9.47
CA PRO A 23 15.32 -0.73 -8.22
C PRO A 23 13.79 -0.69 -8.23
N LEU A 24 13.17 -0.30 -9.34
CA LEU A 24 11.71 -0.34 -9.48
C LEU A 24 11.17 -1.77 -9.39
N GLY A 25 11.85 -2.74 -10.00
CA GLY A 25 11.52 -4.16 -9.88
C GLY A 25 11.56 -4.64 -8.42
N TYR A 26 12.57 -4.22 -7.66
CA TYR A 26 12.67 -4.52 -6.22
C TYR A 26 11.53 -3.92 -5.42
N TRP A 27 11.06 -2.71 -5.74
CA TRP A 27 9.91 -2.11 -5.07
C TRP A 27 8.57 -2.80 -5.41
N LEU A 28 8.36 -3.13 -6.68
CA LEU A 28 7.11 -3.73 -7.13
C LEU A 28 6.97 -5.19 -6.65
N PHE A 29 8.08 -5.88 -6.36
CA PHE A 29 8.07 -7.26 -5.90
C PHE A 29 7.32 -7.50 -4.57
N PRO A 30 7.69 -6.88 -3.43
CA PRO A 30 6.96 -7.04 -2.17
C PRO A 30 5.54 -6.46 -2.27
N THR A 31 5.34 -5.40 -3.06
CA THR A 31 4.02 -4.81 -3.33
C THR A 31 3.10 -5.81 -4.03
N GLY A 32 3.61 -6.52 -5.04
CA GLY A 32 2.88 -7.58 -5.74
C GLY A 32 2.54 -8.76 -4.82
N ILE A 33 3.50 -9.24 -4.02
CA ILE A 33 3.26 -10.28 -3.01
C ILE A 33 2.17 -9.85 -2.03
N TYR A 34 2.26 -8.62 -1.53
CA TYR A 34 1.29 -8.05 -0.61
C TYR A 34 -0.12 -8.01 -1.22
N LEU A 35 -0.26 -7.50 -2.45
CA LEU A 35 -1.53 -7.44 -3.18
C LEU A 35 -2.13 -8.83 -3.42
N LEU A 36 -1.30 -9.84 -3.68
CA LEU A 36 -1.74 -11.24 -3.79
C LEU A 36 -2.28 -11.78 -2.46
N VAL A 37 -1.57 -11.55 -1.35
CA VAL A 37 -1.99 -11.99 -0.01
C VAL A 37 -3.32 -11.35 0.38
N ILE A 38 -3.47 -10.03 0.25
CA ILE A 38 -4.74 -9.39 0.60
C ILE A 38 -5.88 -9.82 -0.32
N GLY A 39 -5.59 -10.04 -1.61
CA GLY A 39 -6.58 -10.55 -2.57
C GLY A 39 -7.07 -11.94 -2.21
N PHE A 40 -6.16 -12.81 -1.75
CA PHE A 40 -6.49 -14.14 -1.24
C PHE A 40 -7.34 -14.06 0.03
N LEU A 41 -6.92 -13.26 1.03
CA LEU A 41 -7.65 -13.08 2.29
C LEU A 41 -9.08 -12.55 2.05
N LEU A 42 -9.24 -11.59 1.13
CA LEU A 42 -10.54 -11.05 0.75
C LEU A 42 -11.38 -12.04 -0.06
N GLY A 43 -10.76 -12.84 -0.93
CA GLY A 43 -11.43 -13.89 -1.69
C GLY A 43 -12.06 -14.95 -0.80
N MET A 44 -11.37 -15.35 0.27
CA MET A 44 -11.92 -16.24 1.30
C MET A 44 -13.11 -15.62 2.04
N ASP A 45 -13.05 -14.32 2.35
CA ASP A 45 -14.12 -13.62 3.05
C ASP A 45 -15.37 -13.42 2.18
N LYS A 46 -15.21 -13.38 0.84
CA LYS A 46 -16.32 -13.21 -0.11
C LYS A 46 -17.32 -14.38 -0.08
N GLN A 47 -16.85 -15.61 0.15
CA GLN A 47 -17.76 -16.76 0.32
C GLN A 47 -18.67 -16.61 1.55
N ASN A 48 -18.19 -15.89 2.58
CA ASN A 48 -18.96 -15.60 3.78
C ASN A 48 -19.80 -14.32 3.70
N ARG A 49 -19.52 -13.40 2.74
CA ARG A 49 -20.20 -12.10 2.61
C ARG A 49 -21.71 -12.21 2.44
N SER A 50 -22.19 -13.13 1.59
CA SER A 50 -23.64 -13.28 1.29
C SER A 50 -24.46 -13.62 2.54
N PHE A 51 -23.88 -14.34 3.50
CA PHE A 51 -24.56 -14.68 4.75
C PHE A 51 -24.54 -13.54 5.79
N VAL A 52 -23.53 -12.67 5.75
CA VAL A 52 -23.38 -11.57 6.73
C VAL A 52 -24.25 -10.37 6.38
N ILE A 53 -24.45 -10.07 5.09
CA ILE A 53 -25.30 -8.95 4.64
C ILE A 53 -26.76 -9.16 5.07
N VAL A 54 -27.28 -10.39 4.98
CA VAL A 54 -28.64 -10.75 5.45
C VAL A 54 -28.81 -10.56 6.97
N ARG A 55 -27.72 -10.67 7.75
CA ARG A 55 -27.74 -10.57 9.21
C ARG A 55 -27.56 -9.13 9.72
N CYS A 56 -26.88 -8.28 8.95
CA CYS A 56 -26.71 -6.87 9.29
C CYS A 56 -27.90 -6.06 8.79
N ARG A 57 -28.83 -5.72 9.69
CA ARG A 57 -29.98 -4.83 9.44
C ARG A 57 -29.60 -3.41 8.94
N TRP A 58 -28.30 -3.09 8.88
CA TRP A 58 -27.74 -1.83 8.37
C TRP A 58 -26.43 -2.05 7.63
N ILE A 59 -26.42 -1.74 6.32
CA ILE A 59 -25.26 -1.91 5.44
C ILE A 59 -24.05 -1.07 5.86
N GLN A 60 -24.27 0.08 6.51
CA GLN A 60 -23.20 0.96 6.98
C GLN A 60 -22.41 0.36 8.15
N LYS A 61 -23.08 -0.28 9.11
CA LYS A 61 -22.40 -0.97 10.23
C LYS A 61 -21.60 -2.16 9.73
N TRP A 62 -22.15 -2.89 8.76
CA TRP A 62 -21.44 -3.96 8.08
C TRP A 62 -20.20 -3.46 7.34
N TRP A 63 -20.32 -2.42 6.52
CA TRP A 63 -19.20 -1.82 5.80
C TRP A 63 -18.09 -1.38 6.74
N LYS A 64 -18.43 -0.70 7.85
CA LYS A 64 -17.44 -0.32 8.87
C LYS A 64 -16.67 -1.51 9.42
N HIS A 65 -17.38 -2.58 9.79
CA HIS A 65 -16.74 -3.78 10.34
C HIS A 65 -15.84 -4.47 9.31
N VAL A 66 -16.34 -4.66 8.09
CA VAL A 66 -15.59 -5.29 6.99
C VAL A 66 -14.37 -4.46 6.61
N PHE A 67 -14.52 -3.14 6.49
CA PHE A 67 -13.42 -2.24 6.14
C PHE A 67 -12.32 -2.27 7.21
N LEU A 68 -12.67 -2.09 8.48
CA LEU A 68 -11.69 -2.09 9.58
C LEU A 68 -11.00 -3.43 9.74
N ARG A 69 -11.75 -4.54 9.64
CA ARG A 69 -11.18 -5.89 9.75
C ARG A 69 -10.16 -6.16 8.64
N ASN A 70 -10.50 -5.82 7.40
CA ASN A 70 -9.61 -6.04 6.27
C ASN A 70 -8.43 -5.06 6.27
N LEU A 71 -8.60 -3.83 6.75
CA LEU A 71 -7.49 -2.90 6.96
C LEU A 71 -6.50 -3.44 8.01
N PHE A 72 -7.01 -4.03 9.10
CA PHE A 72 -6.18 -4.68 10.11
C PHE A 72 -5.45 -5.91 9.55
N HIS A 73 -6.12 -6.79 8.80
CA HIS A 73 -5.47 -7.90 8.12
C HIS A 73 -4.38 -7.41 7.14
N GLY A 74 -4.65 -6.32 6.42
CA GLY A 74 -3.67 -5.66 5.57
C GLY A 74 -2.45 -5.15 6.34
N ALA A 75 -2.64 -4.54 7.51
CA ALA A 75 -1.54 -4.10 8.37
C ALA A 75 -0.71 -5.28 8.87
N VAL A 76 -1.36 -6.34 9.35
CA VAL A 76 -0.69 -7.57 9.82
C VAL A 76 0.12 -8.20 8.68
N ALA A 77 -0.45 -8.34 7.48
CA ALA A 77 0.24 -8.88 6.33
C ALA A 77 1.48 -8.04 5.94
N ALA A 78 1.38 -6.71 6.02
CA ALA A 78 2.48 -5.80 5.72
C ALA A 78 3.65 -5.98 6.70
N VAL A 79 3.33 -6.04 8.01
CA VAL A 79 4.31 -6.26 9.08
C VAL A 79 4.95 -7.63 8.93
N CYS A 80 4.16 -8.70 8.74
CA CYS A 80 4.68 -10.05 8.56
C CYS A 80 5.60 -10.17 7.34
N LEU A 81 5.27 -9.49 6.24
CA LEU A 81 6.10 -9.52 5.04
C LEU A 81 7.45 -8.82 5.30
N LEU A 82 7.44 -7.65 5.93
CA LEU A 82 8.67 -6.92 6.23
C LEU A 82 9.55 -7.69 7.23
N THR A 83 8.97 -8.21 8.31
CA THR A 83 9.73 -8.99 9.31
C THR A 83 10.29 -10.28 8.71
N LEU A 84 9.60 -10.92 7.75
CA LEU A 84 10.13 -12.07 7.03
C LEU A 84 11.43 -11.71 6.28
N PHE A 85 11.46 -10.59 5.56
CA PHE A 85 12.68 -10.16 4.86
C PHE A 85 13.78 -9.70 5.81
N GLU A 86 13.44 -9.10 6.95
CA GLU A 86 14.40 -8.78 8.00
C GLU A 86 15.05 -10.04 8.57
N MET A 87 14.27 -11.10 8.79
CA MET A 87 14.79 -12.41 9.21
C MET A 87 15.68 -13.04 8.14
N ILE A 88 15.36 -12.90 6.84
CA ILE A 88 16.23 -13.38 5.75
C ILE A 88 17.56 -12.62 5.76
N ASP A 89 17.54 -11.30 5.91
CA ASP A 89 18.75 -10.49 6.01
C ASP A 89 19.65 -10.96 7.17
N LEU A 90 19.06 -11.17 8.36
CA LEU A 90 19.78 -11.59 9.56
C LEU A 90 20.33 -13.02 9.48
N PHE A 91 19.47 -13.98 9.11
CA PHE A 91 19.78 -15.41 9.24
C PHE A 91 20.37 -16.03 7.98
N ALA A 92 19.92 -15.62 6.80
CA ALA A 92 20.38 -16.21 5.53
C ALA A 92 21.54 -15.42 4.91
N LEU A 93 21.51 -14.10 5.02
CA LEU A 93 22.52 -13.23 4.41
C LEU A 93 23.59 -12.73 5.39
N HIS A 94 23.43 -13.02 6.69
CA HIS A 94 24.30 -12.52 7.76
C HIS A 94 24.52 -11.00 7.69
N MET A 95 23.51 -10.27 7.20
CA MET A 95 23.54 -8.82 7.12
C MET A 95 22.95 -8.23 8.39
N MET A 96 23.70 -7.30 8.98
CA MET A 96 23.18 -6.53 10.11
C MET A 96 22.07 -5.59 9.63
N PRO A 97 21.03 -5.36 10.46
CA PRO A 97 20.07 -4.31 10.18
C PRO A 97 20.83 -2.99 10.07
N GLY A 98 20.45 -2.15 9.09
CA GLY A 98 20.93 -0.77 9.00
C GLY A 98 20.61 0.03 10.28
N ASN A 99 20.85 1.34 10.25
CA ASN A 99 20.54 2.22 11.36
C ASN A 99 19.08 2.01 11.85
N GLN A 100 18.90 1.69 13.14
CA GLN A 100 17.58 1.35 13.71
C GLN A 100 16.52 2.43 13.46
N LYS A 101 16.94 3.71 13.43
CA LYS A 101 16.04 4.82 13.10
C LYS A 101 15.51 4.71 11.67
N GLU A 102 16.35 4.33 10.72
CA GLU A 102 15.98 4.21 9.31
C GLU A 102 15.02 3.04 9.10
N ILE A 103 15.33 1.88 9.70
CA ILE A 103 14.46 0.71 9.67
C ILE A 103 13.09 1.02 10.25
N THR A 104 13.04 1.76 11.37
CA THR A 104 11.78 2.17 11.99
C THR A 104 10.96 3.06 11.05
N VAL A 105 11.60 4.00 10.35
CA VAL A 105 10.90 4.86 9.38
C VAL A 105 10.42 4.07 8.18
N ILE A 106 11.25 3.17 7.62
CA ILE A 106 10.88 2.26 6.52
C ILE A 106 9.66 1.43 6.93
N PHE A 107 9.70 0.86 8.13
CA PHE A 107 8.62 0.05 8.68
C PHE A 107 7.30 0.81 8.76
N VAL A 108 7.33 2.02 9.31
CA VAL A 108 6.13 2.87 9.44
C VAL A 108 5.60 3.25 8.07
N LEU A 109 6.46 3.77 7.17
CA LEU A 109 6.05 4.19 5.83
C LEU A 109 5.48 3.03 5.02
N TRP A 110 6.13 1.86 5.06
CA TRP A 110 5.67 0.66 4.38
C TRP A 110 4.31 0.21 4.89
N THR A 111 4.13 0.17 6.21
CA THR A 111 2.86 -0.27 6.81
C THR A 111 1.71 0.67 6.45
N VAL A 112 1.93 1.99 6.50
CA VAL A 112 0.92 2.98 6.09
C VAL A 112 0.62 2.86 4.60
N HIS A 113 1.64 2.63 3.78
CA HIS A 113 1.49 2.45 2.34
C HIS A 113 0.67 1.21 1.99
N ALA A 114 1.01 0.08 2.61
CA ALA A 114 0.30 -1.17 2.47
C ALA A 114 -1.16 -1.07 2.95
N MET A 115 -1.43 -0.39 4.06
CA MET A 115 -2.79 -0.08 4.51
C MET A 115 -3.56 0.77 3.49
N THR A 116 -2.89 1.70 2.82
CA THR A 116 -3.51 2.52 1.77
C THR A 116 -3.85 1.67 0.54
N LEU A 117 -2.95 0.77 0.11
CA LEU A 117 -3.23 -0.20 -0.94
C LEU A 117 -4.41 -1.11 -0.58
N SER A 118 -4.50 -1.57 0.68
CA SER A 118 -5.65 -2.34 1.17
C SER A 118 -6.96 -1.55 1.11
N ALA A 119 -6.95 -0.28 1.49
CA ALA A 119 -8.13 0.58 1.42
C ALA A 119 -8.57 0.84 -0.03
N LEU A 120 -7.62 1.08 -0.93
CA LEU A 120 -7.88 1.22 -2.37
C LEU A 120 -8.42 -0.09 -2.96
N PHE A 121 -7.82 -1.23 -2.61
CA PHE A 121 -8.29 -2.55 -3.00
C PHE A 121 -9.75 -2.75 -2.59
N LEU A 122 -10.07 -2.55 -1.30
CA LEU A 122 -11.42 -2.65 -0.77
C LEU A 122 -12.40 -1.73 -1.49
N PHE A 123 -12.01 -0.48 -1.73
CA PHE A 123 -12.84 0.46 -2.46
C PHE A 123 -13.11 -0.04 -3.89
N LEU A 124 -12.08 -0.51 -4.59
CA LEU A 124 -12.18 -1.03 -5.95
C LEU A 124 -13.01 -2.32 -6.02
N THR A 125 -13.09 -3.13 -4.96
CA THR A 125 -13.95 -4.32 -4.96
C THR A 125 -15.44 -3.99 -5.03
N ASN A 126 -15.83 -2.72 -4.87
CA ASN A 126 -17.20 -2.31 -5.13
C ASN A 126 -17.51 -2.30 -6.65
N PHE A 127 -16.53 -2.31 -7.54
CA PHE A 127 -16.73 -2.33 -9.01
C PHE A 127 -16.75 -3.77 -9.57
N LYS A 128 -17.20 -3.95 -10.81
CA LYS A 128 -17.55 -5.25 -11.39
C LYS A 128 -16.36 -6.22 -11.61
N ASP A 129 -15.16 -5.72 -11.86
CA ASP A 129 -14.02 -6.53 -12.31
C ASP A 129 -12.96 -6.76 -11.23
N GLU A 130 -13.34 -7.48 -10.18
CA GLU A 130 -12.49 -7.69 -9.00
C GLU A 130 -11.17 -8.44 -9.28
N LYS A 131 -11.14 -9.29 -10.32
CA LYS A 131 -9.98 -10.12 -10.67
C LYS A 131 -8.77 -9.31 -11.13
N LEU A 132 -9.01 -8.14 -11.70
CA LEU A 132 -7.96 -7.27 -12.25
C LEU A 132 -7.48 -6.23 -11.24
N ILE A 133 -8.13 -6.11 -10.07
CA ILE A 133 -7.77 -5.10 -9.06
C ILE A 133 -6.29 -5.20 -8.62
N PRO A 134 -5.73 -6.38 -8.26
CA PRO A 134 -4.32 -6.46 -7.87
C PRO A 134 -3.38 -5.97 -8.98
N ALA A 135 -3.62 -6.40 -10.22
CA ALA A 135 -2.83 -5.99 -11.37
C ALA A 135 -2.97 -4.49 -11.66
N GLY A 136 -4.19 -3.96 -11.55
CA GLY A 136 -4.48 -2.54 -11.75
C GLY A 136 -3.81 -1.65 -10.70
N LEU A 137 -3.82 -2.05 -9.43
CA LEU A 137 -3.12 -1.32 -8.36
C LEU A 137 -1.60 -1.38 -8.53
N LEU A 138 -1.06 -2.54 -8.91
CA LEU A 138 0.38 -2.68 -9.17
C LEU A 138 0.81 -1.83 -10.40
N LEU A 139 -0.01 -1.80 -11.44
CA LEU A 139 0.19 -0.92 -12.60
C LEU A 139 0.14 0.55 -12.17
N PHE A 140 -0.82 0.91 -11.31
CA PHE A 140 -0.97 2.27 -10.80
C PHE A 140 0.29 2.72 -10.04
N GLU A 141 0.86 1.87 -9.18
CA GLU A 141 2.16 2.11 -8.52
C GLU A 141 3.30 2.37 -9.52
N GLY A 142 3.39 1.55 -10.58
CA GLY A 142 4.39 1.75 -11.63
C GLY A 142 4.19 3.05 -12.42
N LEU A 143 2.95 3.42 -12.70
CA LEU A 143 2.61 4.65 -13.43
C LEU A 143 2.81 5.90 -12.59
N THR A 144 2.48 5.88 -11.30
CA THR A 144 2.78 6.99 -10.40
C THR A 144 4.28 7.17 -10.24
N PHE A 145 5.04 6.06 -10.18
CA PHE A 145 6.48 6.10 -10.24
C PHE A 145 7.00 6.80 -11.50
N LEU A 146 6.59 6.30 -12.68
CA LEU A 146 7.04 6.82 -13.98
C LEU A 146 6.70 8.30 -14.18
N SER A 147 5.50 8.71 -13.76
CA SER A 147 5.08 10.11 -13.83
C SER A 147 5.91 11.00 -12.92
N GLY A 148 6.18 10.58 -11.68
CA GLY A 148 7.07 11.33 -10.79
C GLY A 148 8.51 11.37 -11.27
N PHE A 149 8.98 10.32 -11.96
CA PHE A 149 10.32 10.29 -12.55
C PHE A 149 10.47 11.38 -13.61
N ARG A 150 9.44 11.56 -14.45
CA ARG A 150 9.38 12.61 -15.47
C ARG A 150 9.14 14.00 -14.89
N PHE A 151 8.32 14.11 -13.85
CA PHE A 151 7.89 15.38 -13.25
C PHE A 151 8.32 15.51 -11.78
N ARG A 152 9.65 15.53 -11.54
CA ARG A 152 10.25 15.51 -10.19
C ARG A 152 9.69 16.55 -9.20
N LYS A 153 9.30 17.74 -9.67
CA LYS A 153 8.69 18.77 -8.80
C LYS A 153 7.30 18.37 -8.27
N ALA A 154 6.51 17.67 -9.10
CA ALA A 154 5.19 17.19 -8.73
C ALA A 154 5.23 15.86 -7.98
N ALA A 155 6.31 15.08 -8.14
CA ALA A 155 6.52 13.77 -7.52
C ALA A 155 6.34 13.77 -5.99
N ARG A 156 6.65 14.89 -5.33
CA ARG A 156 6.50 15.11 -3.89
C ARG A 156 5.05 14.97 -3.38
N PHE A 157 4.08 15.09 -4.29
CA PHE A 157 2.65 15.00 -4.00
C PHE A 157 2.05 13.68 -4.49
N MET A 158 2.85 12.78 -5.05
CA MET A 158 2.38 11.55 -5.67
C MET A 158 2.36 10.39 -4.67
N PHE A 159 1.33 9.55 -4.82
CA PHE A 159 1.19 8.30 -4.08
C PHE A 159 2.13 7.21 -4.63
N GLY A 160 2.52 6.26 -3.79
CA GLY A 160 3.35 5.11 -4.17
C GLY A 160 4.79 5.18 -3.69
N VAL A 161 5.72 4.74 -4.53
CA VAL A 161 7.19 4.81 -4.33
C VAL A 161 7.67 6.16 -3.77
N TRP A 162 7.05 7.25 -4.20
CA TRP A 162 7.40 8.62 -3.82
C TRP A 162 7.05 8.98 -2.38
N GLY A 163 6.41 8.07 -1.63
CA GLY A 163 6.14 8.20 -0.20
C GLY A 163 7.08 7.40 0.69
N MET A 164 8.15 6.82 0.15
CA MET A 164 9.04 5.89 0.85
C MET A 164 10.37 6.50 1.29
N TYR A 165 11.05 5.84 2.22
CA TYR A 165 12.20 6.38 2.97
C TYR A 165 13.27 7.06 2.10
N VAL A 166 13.70 6.42 1.00
CA VAL A 166 14.77 6.92 0.11
C VAL A 166 14.38 8.21 -0.61
N GLN A 167 13.09 8.50 -0.74
CA GLN A 167 12.58 9.72 -1.36
C GLN A 167 12.22 10.78 -0.29
N SER A 168 12.41 10.51 0.99
CA SER A 168 12.07 11.41 2.10
C SER A 168 13.17 12.41 2.42
N ASN A 169 12.81 13.50 3.10
CA ASN A 169 13.75 14.50 3.59
C ASN A 169 14.66 14.02 4.73
N LEU A 170 14.54 12.76 5.16
CA LEU A 170 15.46 12.12 6.08
C LEU A 170 16.62 11.41 5.36
N TYR A 171 16.52 11.26 4.03
CA TYR A 171 17.53 10.61 3.19
C TYR A 171 18.01 11.53 2.05
N GLU A 172 17.10 12.33 1.47
CA GLU A 172 17.38 13.26 0.36
C GLU A 172 17.02 14.70 0.76
N ASP A 173 18.03 15.54 1.02
CA ASP A 173 17.83 16.90 1.54
C ASP A 173 17.25 17.88 0.51
N THR A 174 17.53 17.70 -0.79
CA THR A 174 17.21 18.72 -1.80
C THR A 174 15.78 18.63 -2.31
N TYR A 175 15.29 17.40 -2.48
CA TYR A 175 13.99 17.11 -3.09
C TYR A 175 13.10 16.20 -2.23
N GLY A 176 13.58 15.80 -1.05
CA GLY A 176 12.87 14.85 -0.20
C GLY A 176 11.55 15.38 0.34
N PHE A 177 10.56 14.52 0.43
CA PHE A 177 9.26 14.86 1.01
C PHE A 177 9.28 14.76 2.54
N SER A 178 8.37 15.47 3.21
CA SER A 178 8.16 15.31 4.65
C SER A 178 7.42 13.99 4.95
N VAL A 179 8.05 13.11 5.74
CA VAL A 179 7.46 11.84 6.21
C VAL A 179 6.05 12.03 6.78
N ILE A 180 5.85 13.07 7.60
CA ILE A 180 4.55 13.38 8.23
C ILE A 180 3.51 13.73 7.17
N SER A 181 3.89 14.55 6.18
CA SER A 181 2.98 14.93 5.09
C SER A 181 2.48 13.72 4.32
N VAL A 182 3.36 12.75 4.03
CA VAL A 182 2.96 11.53 3.32
C VAL A 182 2.01 10.68 4.14
N ILE A 183 2.27 10.51 5.45
CA ILE A 183 1.37 9.78 6.34
C ILE A 183 -0.02 10.43 6.35
N ILE A 184 -0.09 11.77 6.41
CA ILE A 184 -1.37 12.50 6.38
C ILE A 184 -2.12 12.26 5.06
N VAL A 185 -1.43 12.37 3.92
CA VAL A 185 -2.05 12.14 2.59
C VAL A 185 -2.57 10.71 2.47
N GLN A 186 -1.79 9.73 2.89
CA GLN A 186 -2.20 8.32 2.86
C GLN A 186 -3.38 8.03 3.81
N ALA A 187 -3.37 8.60 5.01
CA ALA A 187 -4.51 8.52 5.93
C ALA A 187 -5.77 9.16 5.34
N ALA A 188 -5.63 10.29 4.63
CA ALA A 188 -6.74 10.94 3.94
C ALA A 188 -7.30 10.05 2.81
N ILE A 189 -6.44 9.39 2.02
CA ILE A 189 -6.87 8.43 0.99
C ILE A 189 -7.67 7.29 1.63
N ILE A 190 -7.17 6.70 2.73
CA ILE A 190 -7.88 5.63 3.46
C ILE A 190 -9.27 6.12 3.91
N ALA A 191 -9.36 7.33 4.48
CA ALA A 191 -10.63 7.91 4.92
C ALA A 191 -11.61 8.16 3.75
N VAL A 192 -11.11 8.64 2.61
CA VAL A 192 -11.91 8.85 1.39
C VAL A 192 -12.41 7.53 0.82
N CYS A 193 -11.57 6.49 0.75
CA CYS A 193 -11.96 5.14 0.33
C CYS A 193 -13.08 4.57 1.21
N TYR A 194 -12.97 4.76 2.53
CA TYR A 194 -14.02 4.35 3.46
C TYR A 194 -15.34 5.09 3.20
N TRP A 195 -15.29 6.42 3.07
CA TRP A 195 -16.48 7.24 2.89
C TRP A 195 -17.18 6.98 1.55
N LEU A 196 -16.42 6.96 0.45
CA LEU A 196 -16.95 6.69 -0.88
C LEU A 196 -17.51 5.26 -0.98
N GLY A 197 -16.83 4.26 -0.42
CA GLY A 197 -17.34 2.90 -0.36
C GLY A 197 -18.69 2.81 0.38
N SER A 198 -18.83 3.51 1.51
CA SER A 198 -20.10 3.58 2.22
C SER A 198 -21.20 4.28 1.43
N TYR A 199 -20.87 5.32 0.66
CA TYR A 199 -21.82 6.07 -0.15
C TYR A 199 -22.34 5.20 -1.31
N LEU A 200 -21.44 4.51 -2.03
CA LEU A 200 -21.80 3.61 -3.14
C LEU A 200 -22.71 2.46 -2.68
N LEU A 201 -22.42 1.86 -1.52
CA LEU A 201 -23.25 0.78 -0.97
C LEU A 201 -24.65 1.26 -0.58
N LYS A 202 -24.76 2.47 -0.02
CA LYS A 202 -26.06 3.08 0.29
C LYS A 202 -26.88 3.36 -0.97
N GLY A 203 -26.23 3.77 -2.07
CA GLY A 203 -26.89 3.95 -3.37
C GLY A 203 -27.55 2.67 -3.87
N ARG A 204 -26.82 1.54 -3.80
CA ARG A 204 -27.33 0.23 -4.23
C ARG A 204 -28.50 -0.28 -3.38
N GLU A 205 -28.44 -0.06 -2.06
CA GLU A 205 -29.54 -0.41 -1.15
C GLU A 205 -30.84 0.34 -1.50
N MET A 206 -30.75 1.59 -1.98
CA MET A 206 -31.91 2.38 -2.41
C MET A 206 -32.43 1.99 -3.80
N GLU A 207 -31.58 1.42 -4.66
CA GLU A 207 -31.95 0.93 -6.00
C GLU A 207 -32.62 -0.45 -5.97
N GLY A 208 -32.69 -1.11 -4.81
CA GLY A 208 -33.42 -2.37 -4.62
C GLY A 208 -32.77 -3.59 -5.27
N VAL A 209 -31.45 -3.55 -5.47
CA VAL A 209 -30.64 -4.67 -6.02
C VAL A 209 -29.89 -5.40 -4.93
#